data_AF-A0A3L7SB28-F1
#
_entry.id   AF-A0A3L7SB28-F1
#
_cell.length_a   1.000
_cell.length_b   1.000
_cell.length_c   1.000
_cell.angle_alpha   90.00
_cell.angle_beta   90.00
_cell.angle_gamma   90.00
#
_symmetry.space_group_name_H-M   'P 1'
#
loop_
_entity.id
_entity.type
_entity.pdbx_description
1 polymer ?
#
loop_
_entity_poly.entity_id
_entity_poly.type
_entity_poly.pdbx_seq_one_letter_code
_entity_poly.pdbx_strand_id
1 'polypeptide(L)'
;MFLSPAKRRQAVERVRDTLGRDTATERRACRVPGQARNTQRRQACVADDEPQLVKRVIWLATEYGRYGYRRITALLRRGGWWVNHKRVERIWRQQGLKVPAK
;
A
#
# COMPACT_ATOMS: atom_id res chain seq x y z
N MET A 1 -18.38 6.88 -15.43
CA MET A 1 -17.65 5.67 -14.97
C MET A 1 -16.59 6.08 -13.94
N PHE A 2 -16.80 5.83 -12.65
CA PHE A 2 -15.86 6.22 -11.59
C PHE A 2 -14.71 5.21 -11.49
N LEU A 3 -13.61 5.44 -12.23
CA LEU A 3 -12.37 4.70 -12.04
C LEU A 3 -11.68 5.15 -10.74
N SER A 4 -11.19 4.19 -9.94
CA SER A 4 -10.36 4.51 -8.78
C SER A 4 -9.06 5.22 -9.22
N PRO A 5 -8.44 6.05 -8.37
CA PRO A 5 -7.18 6.73 -8.70
C PRO A 5 -6.08 5.75 -9.14
N ALA A 6 -6.03 4.55 -8.55
CA ALA A 6 -5.09 3.51 -8.95
C ALA A 6 -5.37 2.96 -10.36
N LYS A 7 -6.64 2.70 -10.70
CA LYS A 7 -7.02 2.25 -12.06
C LYS A 7 -6.75 3.35 -13.10
N ARG A 8 -6.99 4.62 -12.76
CA ARG A 8 -6.64 5.75 -13.64
C ARG A 8 -5.14 5.85 -13.88
N ARG A 9 -4.30 5.67 -12.86
CA ARG A 9 -2.83 5.63 -13.03
C ARG A 9 -2.40 4.52 -13.99
N GLN A 10 -2.94 3.32 -13.82
CA GLN A 10 -2.67 2.21 -14.75
C GLN A 10 -3.14 2.51 -16.17
N ALA A 11 -4.28 3.18 -16.34
CA ALA A 11 -4.76 3.60 -17.65
C ALA A 11 -3.81 4.62 -18.31
N VAL A 12 -3.26 5.57 -17.55
CA VAL A 12 -2.24 6.52 -18.05
C VAL A 12 -1.00 5.77 -18.54
N GLU A 13 -0.47 4.82 -17.76
CA GLU A 13 0.72 4.06 -18.18
C GLU A 13 0.44 3.24 -19.44
N ARG A 14 -0.73 2.56 -19.52
CA ARG A 14 -1.15 1.86 -20.74
C ARG A 14 -1.18 2.78 -21.96
N VAL A 15 -1.76 3.98 -21.84
CA VAL A 15 -1.80 4.95 -22.95
C VAL A 15 -0.39 5.35 -23.39
N ARG A 16 0.56 5.52 -22.46
CA ARG A 16 1.96 5.82 -22.79
C ARG A 16 2.67 4.67 -23.48
N ASP A 17 2.40 3.44 -23.05
CA ASP A 17 3.03 2.26 -23.62
C ASP A 17 2.45 1.92 -25.00
N THR A 18 1.13 2.07 -25.22
CA THR A 18 0.49 1.77 -26.52
C THR A 18 0.84 2.79 -27.61
N LEU A 19 0.98 4.07 -27.26
CA LEU A 19 1.27 5.13 -28.23
C LEU A 19 2.77 5.40 -28.42
N GLY A 20 3.62 4.73 -27.63
CA GLY A 20 5.04 5.04 -27.53
C GLY A 20 5.30 6.26 -26.64
N ARG A 21 6.31 6.15 -25.76
CA ARG A 21 6.62 7.17 -24.75
C ARG A 21 7.06 8.51 -25.37
N ASP A 22 7.58 8.47 -26.58
CA ASP A 22 8.02 9.65 -27.34
C ASP A 22 6.84 10.41 -27.95
N THR A 23 5.79 9.70 -28.37
CA THR A 23 4.59 10.28 -28.98
C THR A 23 3.58 10.75 -27.93
N ALA A 24 3.43 9.98 -26.85
CA ALA A 24 2.49 10.24 -25.77
C ALA A 24 3.17 10.88 -24.57
N THR A 25 3.32 12.21 -24.63
CA THR A 25 3.70 12.99 -23.46
C THR A 25 2.76 12.73 -22.29
N GLU A 26 3.29 12.80 -21.05
CA GLU A 26 2.52 12.59 -19.82
C GLU A 26 1.22 13.43 -19.77
N ARG A 27 1.26 14.65 -20.35
CA ARG A 27 0.08 15.53 -20.53
C ARG A 27 -1.02 14.86 -21.36
N ARG A 28 -0.68 14.32 -22.54
CA ARG A 28 -1.63 13.64 -23.42
C ARG A 28 -2.16 12.37 -22.77
N ALA A 29 -1.27 11.59 -22.16
CA ALA A 29 -1.63 10.34 -21.51
C ALA A 29 -2.55 10.53 -20.29
N CYS A 30 -2.38 11.61 -19.53
CA CYS A 30 -3.26 11.96 -18.40
C CYS A 30 -4.64 12.49 -18.83
N ARG A 31 -4.75 13.07 -20.04
CA ARG A 31 -5.99 13.68 -20.54
C ARG A 31 -7.07 12.63 -20.85
N VAL A 32 -6.66 11.52 -21.45
CA VAL A 32 -7.58 10.43 -21.87
C VAL A 32 -8.38 9.84 -20.70
N PRO A 33 -7.76 9.43 -19.57
CA PRO A 33 -8.49 8.94 -18.41
C PRO A 33 -8.96 10.03 -17.43
N GLY A 34 -8.72 11.31 -17.72
CA GLY A 34 -9.04 12.43 -16.82
C GLY A 34 -8.26 12.42 -15.50
N GLN A 35 -6.99 12.00 -15.55
CA GLN A 35 -6.11 11.93 -14.38
C GLN A 35 -5.38 13.27 -14.19
N ALA A 36 -5.40 13.83 -12.98
CA ALA A 36 -4.57 15.00 -12.69
C ALA A 36 -3.08 14.63 -12.67
N ARG A 37 -2.24 15.43 -13.32
CA ARG A 37 -0.78 15.19 -13.40
C ARG A 37 -0.11 15.06 -12.04
N ASN A 38 -0.48 15.89 -11.07
CA ASN A 38 0.05 15.79 -9.70
C ASN A 38 -0.25 14.40 -9.09
N THR A 39 -1.46 13.90 -9.30
CA THR A 39 -1.85 12.55 -8.84
C THR A 39 -1.13 11.44 -9.59
N GLN A 40 -0.79 11.63 -10.88
CA GLN A 40 0.04 10.68 -11.63
C GLN A 40 1.48 10.65 -11.10
N ARG A 41 2.07 11.83 -10.86
CA ARG A 41 3.46 11.99 -10.39
C ARG A 41 3.66 11.58 -8.95
N ARG A 42 2.61 11.60 -8.12
CA ARG A 42 2.68 11.23 -6.72
C ARG A 42 3.06 9.75 -6.57
N GLN A 43 4.32 9.50 -6.27
CA GLN A 43 4.82 8.19 -5.87
C GLN A 43 4.36 7.88 -4.45
N ALA A 44 4.06 6.61 -4.19
CA ALA A 44 3.81 6.17 -2.83
C ALA A 44 5.16 6.15 -2.09
N CYS A 45 5.33 7.03 -1.11
CA CYS A 45 6.45 6.90 -0.18
C CYS A 45 6.18 5.67 0.69
N VAL A 46 6.86 4.58 0.36
CA VAL A 46 7.03 3.45 1.27
C VAL A 46 8.15 3.86 2.22
N ALA A 47 7.88 3.82 3.52
CA ALA A 47 8.90 4.15 4.51
C ALA A 47 9.97 3.04 4.55
N ASP A 48 11.23 3.42 4.70
CA ASP A 48 12.37 2.47 4.65
C ASP A 48 12.28 1.39 5.76
N ASP A 49 11.56 1.67 6.84
CA ASP A 49 11.31 0.75 7.96
C ASP A 49 10.26 -0.33 7.65
N GLU A 50 9.55 -0.25 6.52
CA GLU A 50 8.44 -1.14 6.20
C GLU A 50 8.83 -2.64 6.18
N PRO A 51 9.97 -3.06 5.59
CA PRO A 51 10.40 -4.46 5.64
C PRO A 51 10.65 -4.95 7.07
N GLN A 52 11.23 -4.10 7.93
CA GLN A 52 11.52 -4.44 9.32
C GLN A 52 10.23 -4.54 10.14
N LEU A 53 9.28 -3.62 9.91
CA LEU A 53 7.98 -3.65 10.54
C LEU A 53 7.19 -4.91 10.14
N VAL A 54 7.21 -5.29 8.85
CA VAL A 54 6.56 -6.53 8.38
C VAL A 54 7.13 -7.75 9.09
N LYS A 55 8.46 -7.89 9.14
CA LYS A 55 9.12 -8.99 9.88
C LYS A 55 8.70 -9.03 11.34
N ARG A 56 8.64 -7.86 12.01
CA ARG A 56 8.25 -7.78 13.42
C ARG A 56 6.78 -8.13 13.65
N VAL A 57 5.88 -7.71 12.75
CA VAL A 57 4.45 -8.08 12.79
C VAL A 57 4.28 -9.58 12.62
N ILE A 58 4.96 -10.20 11.65
CA ILE A 58 4.89 -11.65 11.43
C ILE A 58 5.41 -12.40 12.65
N TRP A 59 6.59 -12.02 13.16
CA TRP A 59 7.16 -12.65 14.36
C TRP A 59 6.21 -12.59 15.56
N LEU A 60 5.63 -11.42 15.84
CA LEU A 60 4.66 -11.28 16.92
C LEU A 60 3.36 -12.07 16.68
N ALA A 61 2.91 -12.17 15.43
CA ALA A 61 1.72 -12.95 15.09
C ALA A 61 1.96 -14.45 15.26
N THR A 62 3.16 -14.95 14.93
CA THR A 62 3.57 -16.34 15.15
C THR A 62 3.70 -16.65 16.63
N GLU A 63 4.36 -15.78 17.39
CA GLU A 63 4.55 -15.94 18.84
C GLU A 63 3.21 -15.88 19.61
N TYR A 64 2.36 -14.92 19.23
CA TYR A 64 1.07 -14.66 19.87
C TYR A 64 -0.10 -15.00 18.92
N GLY A 65 -0.18 -16.25 18.46
CA GLY A 65 -1.16 -16.69 17.45
C GLY A 65 -2.64 -16.38 17.75
N ARG A 66 -3.03 -16.17 19.00
CA ARG A 66 -4.41 -15.76 19.40
C ARG A 66 -4.65 -14.25 19.31
N TYR A 67 -3.62 -13.45 19.04
CA TYR A 67 -3.71 -12.00 19.08
C TYR A 67 -4.02 -11.46 17.69
N GLY A 68 -5.03 -10.60 17.61
CA GLY A 68 -5.29 -9.82 16.40
C GLY A 68 -4.39 -8.60 16.27
N TYR A 69 -4.43 -7.99 15.08
CA TYR A 69 -3.60 -6.83 14.72
C TYR A 69 -3.67 -5.67 15.74
N ARG A 70 -4.80 -5.48 16.44
CA ARG A 70 -4.94 -4.44 17.50
C ARG A 70 -4.02 -4.70 18.70
N ARG A 71 -3.95 -5.95 19.18
CA ARG A 71 -3.05 -6.33 20.29
C ARG A 71 -1.59 -6.30 19.85
N ILE A 72 -1.31 -6.73 18.62
CA ILE A 72 0.04 -6.66 18.05
C ILE A 72 0.50 -5.21 17.90
N THR A 73 -0.38 -4.30 17.49
CA THR A 73 -0.08 -2.85 17.45
C THR A 73 0.30 -2.33 18.84
N ALA A 74 -0.40 -2.76 19.91
CA ALA A 74 -0.06 -2.37 21.27
C ALA A 74 1.29 -2.93 21.74
N LEU A 75 1.66 -4.14 21.31
CA LEU A 75 2.98 -4.72 21.60
C LEU A 75 4.09 -3.99 20.85
N LEU A 76 3.87 -3.65 19.58
CA LEU A 76 4.81 -2.85 18.79
C LEU A 76 5.08 -1.50 19.45
N ARG A 77 4.03 -0.79 19.88
CA ARG A 77 4.17 0.50 20.59
C ARG A 77 4.94 0.38 21.89
N ARG A 78 4.69 -0.68 22.68
CA ARG A 78 5.47 -0.96 23.89
C ARG A 78 6.93 -1.27 23.60
N GLY A 79 7.23 -1.85 22.44
CA GLY A 79 8.58 -2.07 21.94
C GLY A 79 9.20 -0.85 21.23
N GLY A 80 8.66 0.36 21.42
CA GLY A 80 9.22 1.59 20.85
C GLY A 80 8.79 1.94 19.43
N TRP A 81 7.89 1.15 18.82
CA TRP A 81 7.42 1.42 17.45
C TRP A 81 6.27 2.42 17.42
N TRP A 82 6.48 3.57 16.80
CA TRP A 82 5.43 4.59 16.57
C TRP A 82 4.59 4.27 15.33
N VAL A 83 3.82 3.19 15.40
CA VAL A 83 2.99 2.71 14.28
C VAL A 83 1.49 2.94 14.50
N ASN A 84 0.80 3.27 13.41
CA ASN A 84 -0.66 3.36 13.38
C ASN A 84 -1.26 1.94 13.21
N HIS A 85 -2.33 1.63 13.96
CA HIS A 85 -3.04 0.36 13.85
C HIS A 85 -3.52 0.07 12.41
N LYS A 86 -3.87 1.11 11.62
CA LYS A 86 -4.25 0.94 10.21
C LYS A 86 -3.09 0.43 9.33
N ARG A 87 -1.85 0.82 9.65
CA ARG A 87 -0.65 0.33 8.94
C ARG A 87 -0.44 -1.16 9.26
N VAL A 88 -0.54 -1.53 10.53
CA VAL A 88 -0.44 -2.92 10.98
C VAL A 88 -1.56 -3.78 10.40
N GLU A 89 -2.81 -3.29 10.38
CA GLU A 89 -3.94 -3.99 9.76
C GLU A 89 -3.71 -4.25 8.26
N ARG A 90 -3.13 -3.29 7.54
CA ARG A 90 -2.81 -3.46 6.11
C ARG A 90 -1.76 -4.55 5.91
N ILE A 91 -0.68 -4.52 6.69
CA ILE A 91 0.36 -5.55 6.68
C ILE A 91 -0.28 -6.90 7.02
N TRP A 92 -1.12 -6.95 8.03
CA TRP A 92 -1.84 -8.17 8.46
C TRP A 92 -2.62 -8.81 7.32
N ARG A 93 -3.40 -8.00 6.57
CA ARG A 93 -4.16 -8.47 5.41
C ARG A 93 -3.26 -8.87 4.23
N GLN A 94 -2.19 -8.12 3.97
CA GLN A 94 -1.24 -8.43 2.89
C GLN A 94 -0.45 -9.72 3.15
N GLN A 95 -0.12 -10.01 4.40
CA GLN A 95 0.58 -11.23 4.82
C GLN A 95 -0.37 -12.41 5.07
N GLY A 96 -1.68 -12.25 4.84
CA GLY A 96 -2.67 -13.33 4.98
C GLY A 96 -2.85 -13.84 6.42
N LEU A 97 -2.44 -13.05 7.42
CA LEU A 97 -2.53 -13.45 8.82
C LEU A 97 -4.00 -13.56 9.24
N LYS A 98 -4.35 -14.64 9.95
CA LYS A 98 -5.70 -14.88 10.49
C LYS A 98 -5.60 -15.17 11.97
N VAL A 99 -6.51 -14.56 12.74
CA VAL A 99 -6.69 -14.94 14.15
C VAL A 99 -7.53 -16.22 14.16
N PRO A 100 -7.12 -17.29 14.87
CA PRO A 100 -7.92 -18.49 14.99
C PRO A 100 -9.29 -18.13 15.57
N ALA A 101 -10.35 -18.56 14.88
CA ALA A 101 -11.70 -18.47 15.40
C ALA A 101 -11.81 -19.38 16.64
N LYS A 102 -12.50 -18.90 17.67
CA LYS A 102 -12.73 -19.62 18.91
C LYS A 102 -13.70 -20.78 18.70
#